data_AF-A0A7Y9E7S1-F1
#
_entry.id   AF-A0A7Y9E7S1-F1
#
_cell.length_a   1.000
_cell.length_b   1.000
_cell.length_c   1.000
_cell.angle_alpha   90.00
_cell.angle_beta   90.00
_cell.angle_gamma   90.00
#
_symmetry.space_group_name_H-M   'P 1'
#
loop_
_entity.id
_entity.type
_entity.pdbx_description
1 polymer ?
#
loop_
_entity_poly.entity_id
_entity_poly.type
_entity_poly.pdbx_seq_one_letter_code
_entity_poly.pdbx_strand_id
1 'polypeptide(L)' 'MTEQTIDPAIDPAIDPAIAEAVQSVANRFGVSGLEDLIAEAQRELREARAAYAELAPDTD' A
#
# COMPACT_ATOMS: atom_id res chain seq x y z
N MET A 1 13.08 -26.27 7.93
CA MET A 1 11.96 -25.33 8.21
C MET A 1 12.63 -24.08 8.75
N THR A 2 12.93 -23.11 7.89
CA THR A 2 13.66 -21.90 8.29
C THR A 2 12.68 -20.98 9.00
N GLU A 3 12.84 -20.82 10.31
CA GLU A 3 12.30 -19.70 11.06
C GLU A 3 12.73 -18.42 10.34
N GLN A 4 11.78 -17.77 9.68
CA GLN A 4 11.98 -16.44 9.13
C GLN A 4 11.80 -15.49 10.32
N THR A 5 12.86 -15.33 11.10
CA THR A 5 12.96 -14.30 12.12
C THR A 5 12.83 -12.97 11.39
N ILE A 6 11.67 -12.32 11.51
CA ILE A 6 11.52 -10.95 11.04
C ILE A 6 12.41 -10.12 11.97
N ASP A 7 13.60 -9.80 11.49
CA ASP A 7 14.51 -8.89 12.18
C ASP A 7 13.77 -7.56 12.38
N PRO A 8 13.61 -7.04 13.62
CA PRO A 8 12.85 -5.83 13.89
C PRO A 8 13.57 -4.55 13.43
N ALA A 9 14.74 -4.68 12.79
CA ALA A 9 15.40 -3.59 12.10
C ALA A 9 14.62 -3.30 10.80
N ILE A 10 13.58 -2.48 10.91
CA ILE A 10 12.98 -1.79 9.78
C ILE A 10 14.12 -1.24 8.94
N ASP A 11 14.22 -1.66 7.68
CA ASP A 11 15.20 -1.13 6.75
C ASP A 11 15.14 0.41 6.85
N PRO A 12 16.25 1.10 7.18
CA PRO A 12 16.25 2.55 7.39
C PRO A 12 15.80 3.34 6.16
N ALA A 13 15.67 2.70 4.99
CA ALA A 13 15.05 3.27 3.81
C ALA A 13 13.51 3.28 3.81
N ILE A 14 12.86 2.50 4.68
CA ILE A 14 11.40 2.44 4.78
C ILE A 14 10.94 3.51 5.77
N ASP A 15 10.00 4.35 5.32
CA ASP A 15 9.36 5.34 6.18
C ASP A 15 8.71 4.64 7.39
N PRO A 16 9.06 5.04 8.63
CA PRO A 16 8.57 4.38 9.83
C PRO A 16 7.04 4.43 9.97
N ALA A 17 6.38 5.47 9.47
CA ALA A 17 4.92 5.54 9.47
C ALA A 17 4.29 4.53 8.50
N ILE A 18 4.93 4.30 7.34
CA ILE A 18 4.51 3.28 6.39
C ILE A 18 4.68 1.89 7.01
N ALA A 19 5.83 1.63 7.62
CA ALA A 19 6.10 0.37 8.29
C ALA A 19 5.08 0.07 9.40
N GLU A 20 4.75 1.05 10.24
CA GLU A 20 3.75 0.91 11.29
C GLU A 20 2.35 0.59 10.71
N ALA A 21 1.92 1.31 9.67
CA ALA A 21 0.63 1.09 9.04
C ALA A 21 0.53 -0.30 8.41
N VAL A 22 1.58 -0.71 7.67
CA VAL A 22 1.68 -2.05 7.06
C VAL A 22 1.63 -3.13 8.12
N GLN A 23 2.39 -2.98 9.20
CA GLN A 23 2.42 -3.94 10.29
C GLN A 23 1.07 -4.04 11.00
N SER A 24 0.38 -2.92 11.23
CA SER A 24 -0.94 -2.89 11.85
C SER A 24 -1.99 -3.66 11.03
N VAL A 25 -2.01 -3.45 9.71
CA VAL A 25 -2.93 -4.15 8.79
C VAL A 25 -2.58 -5.63 8.70
N ALA A 26 -1.30 -5.97 8.51
CA ALA A 26 -0.83 -7.34 8.42
C ALA A 26 -1.11 -8.12 9.72
N ASN A 27 -0.96 -7.50 10.89
CA ASN A 27 -1.27 -8.12 12.18
C ASN A 27 -2.78 -8.40 12.34
N ARG A 28 -3.63 -7.55 11.80
CA ARG A 28 -5.09 -7.65 11.96
C ARG A 28 -5.74 -8.58 10.95
N PHE A 29 -5.28 -8.56 9.70
CA PHE A 29 -5.94 -9.23 8.57
C PHE A 29 -5.03 -10.24 7.84
N GLY A 30 -3.78 -10.39 8.28
CA GLY A 30 -2.78 -11.18 7.59
C GLY A 30 -2.19 -10.48 6.37
N VAL A 31 -1.15 -11.08 5.79
CA VAL A 31 -0.48 -10.56 4.59
C VAL A 31 -1.43 -10.54 3.40
N SER A 32 -2.24 -11.58 3.20
CA SER A 32 -3.23 -11.61 2.11
C SER A 32 -4.28 -10.50 2.22
N GLY A 33 -4.73 -10.16 3.43
CA GLY A 33 -5.65 -9.03 3.63
C GLY A 33 -5.02 -7.66 3.32
N LEU A 34 -3.72 -7.52 3.58
CA LEU A 34 -2.96 -6.33 3.16
C LEU A 34 -2.83 -6.27 1.63
N GLU A 35 -2.54 -7.40 0.97
CA GLU A 35 -2.46 -7.48 -0.49
C GLU A 35 -3.79 -7.12 -1.16
N ASP A 36 -4.91 -7.63 -0.63
CA ASP A 36 -6.26 -7.29 -1.09
C ASP A 36 -6.53 -5.77 -0.94
N LEU A 37 -6.17 -5.18 0.20
CA LEU A 37 -6.32 -3.74 0.44
C LEU A 37 -5.49 -2.90 -0.54
N ILE A 38 -4.26 -3.34 -0.85
CA ILE A 38 -3.39 -2.67 -1.82
C ILE A 38 -4.01 -2.77 -3.22
N ALA A 39 -4.54 -3.92 -3.60
CA ALA A 39 -5.18 -4.12 -4.90
C ALA A 39 -6.41 -3.21 -5.07
N GLU A 40 -7.20 -3.06 -4.00
CA GLU A 40 -8.33 -2.13 -3.93
C GLU A 40 -7.87 -0.68 -4.13
N ALA A 41 -6.92 -0.21 -3.31
CA ALA A 41 -6.41 1.15 -3.39
C ALA A 41 -5.81 1.49 -4.77
N GLN A 42 -5.12 0.54 -5.40
CA GLN A 42 -4.61 0.70 -6.75
C GLN A 42 -5.72 0.81 -7.79
N ARG A 43 -6.86 0.13 -7.60
CA ARG A 43 -8.03 0.25 -8.47
C ARG A 43 -8.65 1.64 -8.34
N GLU A 44 -8.94 2.08 -7.12
CA GLU A 44 -9.51 3.40 -6.87
C GLU A 44 -8.60 4.52 -7.40
N LEU A 45 -7.28 4.39 -7.23
CA LEU A 45 -6.32 5.38 -7.77
C LEU A 45 -6.38 5.46 -9.30
N ARG A 46 -6.54 4.32 -10.01
CA ARG A 46 -6.69 4.34 -11.47
C ARG A 46 -7.98 5.04 -11.89
N GLU A 47 -9.08 4.77 -11.20
CA GLU A 47 -10.38 5.40 -11.46
C GLU A 47 -10.30 6.92 -11.20
N ALA A 48 -9.72 7.34 -10.08
CA ALA A 48 -9.52 8.74 -9.75
C ALA A 48 -8.66 9.47 -10.80
N ARG A 49 -7.59 8.83 -11.30
CA ARG A 49 -6.75 9.38 -12.38
C ARG A 49 -7.51 9.50 -13.69
N ALA A 50 -8.33 8.51 -14.04
CA ALA A 50 -9.17 8.56 -15.24
C ALA A 50 -10.18 9.71 -15.16
N ALA A 51 -10.91 9.81 -14.04
CA ALA A 51 -11.85 10.91 -13.80
C ALA A 51 -11.15 12.28 -13.84
N TYR A 52 -9.95 12.39 -13.25
CA TYR A 52 -9.18 13.62 -13.32
C TYR A 52 -8.77 13.99 -14.75
N ALA A 53 -8.40 13.00 -15.57
CA ALA A 53 -8.06 13.23 -16.98
C ALA A 53 -9.27 13.71 -17.80
N GLU A 54 -10.48 13.22 -17.50
CA GLU A 54 -11.72 13.70 -18.15
C GLU A 54 -12.10 15.12 -17.71
N LEU A 55 -11.78 15.49 -16.47
CA LEU A 55 -12.04 16.82 -15.92
C LEU A 55 -10.98 17.85 -16.28
N ALA A 56 -9.77 17.41 -16.63
CA ALA A 56 -8.70 18.30 -17.04
C ALA A 56 -9.15 19.01 -18.32
N PRO A 57 -9.29 20.36 -18.33
CA PRO A 57 -9.61 21.07 -19.55
C PRO A 57 -8.51 20.76 -20.56
N ASP A 58 -8.88 20.52 -21.82
CA ASP A 58 -7.93 20.48 -22.93
C ASP A 58 -7.06 21.73 -22.83
N THR A 59 -5.84 21.56 -22.32
CA THR A 59 -4.82 22.60 -22.38
C THR A 59 -4.39 22.69 -23.82
N ASP A 60 -5.08 23.54 -24.57
CA ASP A 60 -4.66 24.18 -25.82
C ASP A 60 -3.61 25.27 -25.52
#